data_AF-A0A1Q7IN92-F1
#
_entry.id   AF-A0A1Q7IN92-F1
#
_cell.length_a   1.000
_cell.length_b   1.000
_cell.length_c   1.000
_cell.angle_alpha   90.00
_cell.angle_beta   90.00
_cell.angle_gamma   90.00
#
_symmetry.space_group_name_H-M   'P 1'
#
loop_
_entity.id
_entity.type
_entity.pdbx_description
1 polymer ?
#
loop_
_entity_poly.entity_id
_entity_poly.type
_entity_poly.pdbx_seq_one_letter_code
_entity_poly.pdbx_strand_id
1 'polypeptide(L)'
;MASSVVRPAPLPRIGALRAAGGVSTIAIAVRPDISCLLAIGLSAWTFADAVFPAAAPGRGLVAYVATGIVAAGGLITSLVLHEVGHAIVGRWIGLTPRHISLSLFGGVTVFDREPGTPGQACALALAGPVANLLVAVVAGIVHVVLVDAGADPLAAAAAASIVVINLGITLVNLIPALPLDGGHAARAVLGVVLRRPDIAGAIADAIGRALGWTMVGVAVLASASGDAAIAVWAALIGFAVHDHMQRVVPMTRSMSRAPLAPVLRRDDARRVARRPAA
;
A
#
# COMPACT_ATOMS: atom_id res chain seq x y z
N MET A 1 -30.05 -50.37 -27.68
CA MET A 1 -28.65 -50.81 -27.90
C MET A 1 -27.74 -49.85 -27.15
N ALA A 2 -27.01 -50.36 -26.16
CA ALA A 2 -26.08 -49.61 -25.33
C ALA A 2 -24.65 -49.67 -25.92
N SER A 3 -23.85 -48.61 -25.69
CA SER A 3 -22.39 -48.58 -25.45
C SER A 3 -21.87 -47.18 -25.86
N SER A 4 -21.71 -46.26 -24.91
CA SER A 4 -20.50 -45.97 -24.13
C SER A 4 -19.45 -45.14 -24.90
N VAL A 5 -19.47 -43.82 -24.67
CA VAL A 5 -18.32 -42.95 -24.92
C VAL A 5 -17.75 -42.58 -23.56
N VAL A 6 -16.62 -43.20 -23.24
CA VAL A 6 -15.83 -42.97 -22.03
C VAL A 6 -15.32 -41.52 -22.03
N ARG A 7 -15.71 -40.74 -21.02
CA ARG A 7 -15.05 -39.45 -20.71
C ARG A 7 -13.72 -39.74 -20.01
N PRO A 8 -12.60 -39.12 -20.39
CA PRO A 8 -11.39 -39.19 -19.59
C PRO A 8 -11.61 -38.49 -18.24
N ALA A 9 -11.17 -39.15 -17.17
CA ALA A 9 -11.18 -38.61 -15.81
C ALA A 9 -10.26 -37.38 -15.69
N PRO A 10 -10.57 -36.41 -14.80
CA PRO A 10 -9.71 -35.25 -14.58
C PRO A 10 -8.38 -35.70 -13.95
N LEU A 11 -7.26 -35.16 -14.44
CA LEU A 11 -5.96 -35.43 -13.83
C LEU A 11 -5.88 -34.78 -12.44
N PRO A 12 -5.54 -35.54 -11.38
CA PRO A 12 -5.23 -34.99 -10.08
C PRO A 12 -3.77 -34.49 -10.01
N ARG A 13 -3.65 -33.19 -9.67
CA ARG A 13 -2.64 -32.49 -8.83
C ARG A 13 -1.14 -32.71 -9.04
N ILE A 14 -0.41 -31.60 -9.11
CA ILE A 14 0.87 -31.43 -8.39
C ILE A 14 0.69 -30.25 -7.43
N GLY A 15 0.72 -30.52 -6.13
CA GLY A 15 0.66 -29.49 -5.09
C GLY A 15 -0.46 -29.63 -4.06
N ALA A 16 -0.92 -30.84 -3.75
CA ALA A 16 -1.53 -31.06 -2.44
C ALA A 16 -0.62 -31.95 -1.60
N LEU A 17 -0.62 -31.66 -0.30
CA LEU A 17 0.13 -32.32 0.77
C LEU A 17 1.58 -31.85 0.88
N ARG A 18 1.76 -30.62 1.38
CA ARG A 18 2.82 -30.40 2.36
C ARG A 18 2.20 -30.54 3.76
N ALA A 19 2.68 -31.60 4.40
CA ALA A 19 2.55 -32.05 5.76
C ALA A 19 2.24 -30.99 6.83
N ALA A 20 1.47 -31.46 7.82
CA ALA A 20 1.36 -30.91 9.16
C ALA A 20 2.73 -30.53 9.76
N GLY A 21 2.77 -29.39 10.47
CA GLY A 21 3.93 -28.93 11.23
C GLY A 21 4.84 -27.89 10.54
N GLY A 22 4.49 -27.39 9.36
CA GLY A 22 5.33 -26.45 8.62
C GLY A 22 5.16 -24.99 9.06
N VAL A 23 6.25 -24.31 9.37
CA VAL A 23 6.33 -22.84 9.35
C VAL A 23 5.83 -22.38 7.98
N SER A 24 4.62 -21.84 7.92
CA SER A 24 4.05 -21.27 6.69
C SER A 24 4.86 -20.04 6.31
N THR A 25 5.90 -20.20 5.50
CA THR A 25 6.66 -19.08 4.95
C THR A 25 5.71 -18.19 4.16
N ILE A 26 5.58 -16.93 4.58
CA ILE A 26 4.85 -15.89 3.87
C ILE A 26 5.64 -15.56 2.59
N ALA A 27 5.39 -16.30 1.52
CA ALA A 27 5.91 -15.94 0.19
C ALA A 27 4.91 -14.98 -0.46
N ILE A 28 5.23 -13.69 -0.48
CA ILE A 28 4.50 -12.67 -1.23
C ILE A 28 5.49 -12.03 -2.19
N ALA A 29 5.15 -11.99 -3.48
CA ALA A 29 5.99 -11.33 -4.46
C ALA A 29 6.01 -9.81 -4.20
N VAL A 30 7.20 -9.24 -4.05
CA VAL A 30 7.42 -7.79 -4.02
C VAL A 30 7.80 -7.33 -5.42
N ARG A 31 7.06 -6.38 -5.96
CA ARG A 31 7.24 -5.82 -7.31
C ARG A 31 7.63 -4.35 -7.20
N PRO A 32 8.92 -4.03 -7.24
CA PRO A 32 9.36 -2.64 -7.26
C PRO A 32 9.15 -2.03 -8.64
N ASP A 33 8.52 -0.86 -8.69
CA ASP A 33 8.53 0.02 -9.85
C ASP A 33 9.89 0.74 -9.96
N ILE A 34 10.25 1.19 -11.17
CA ILE A 34 11.51 1.90 -11.40
C ILE A 34 11.60 3.21 -10.58
N SER A 35 10.46 3.83 -10.26
CA SER A 35 10.38 5.02 -9.41
C SER A 35 10.86 4.77 -7.97
N CYS A 36 10.99 3.51 -7.52
CA CYS A 36 11.64 3.19 -6.25
C CYS A 36 13.11 3.63 -6.21
N LEU A 37 13.82 3.63 -7.34
CA LEU A 37 15.20 4.13 -7.39
C LEU A 37 15.25 5.63 -7.06
N LEU A 38 14.24 6.38 -7.50
CA LEU A 38 14.11 7.80 -7.16
C LEU A 38 13.81 7.99 -5.67
N ALA A 39 12.93 7.17 -5.09
CA ALA A 39 12.67 7.20 -3.64
C ALA A 39 13.97 6.94 -2.85
N ILE A 40 14.70 5.88 -3.20
CA ILE A 40 15.96 5.51 -2.54
C ILE A 40 16.97 6.66 -2.66
N GLY A 41 17.17 7.19 -3.87
CA GLY A 41 18.11 8.27 -4.12
C GLY A 41 17.75 9.55 -3.37
N LEU A 42 16.48 9.97 -3.43
CA LEU A 42 15.99 11.16 -2.75
C LEU A 42 16.11 11.03 -1.23
N SER A 43 15.71 9.89 -0.67
CA SER A 43 15.84 9.62 0.76
C SER A 43 17.31 9.60 1.21
N ALA A 44 18.18 8.92 0.45
CA ALA A 44 19.61 8.87 0.77
C ALA A 44 20.23 10.26 0.75
N TRP A 45 19.86 11.09 -0.23
CA TRP A 45 20.25 12.49 -0.30
C TRP A 45 19.72 13.30 0.89
N THR A 46 18.43 13.20 1.23
CA THR A 46 17.85 13.88 2.40
C THR A 46 18.59 13.52 3.69
N PHE A 47 18.92 12.24 3.91
CA PHE A 47 19.66 11.82 5.09
C PHE A 47 21.09 12.36 5.11
N ALA A 48 21.79 12.28 3.98
CA ALA A 48 23.18 12.69 3.88
C ALA A 48 23.38 14.20 3.96
N ASP A 49 22.44 14.99 3.42
CA ASP A 49 22.55 16.44 3.31
C ASP A 49 21.97 17.16 4.55
N ALA A 50 20.79 16.75 5.02
CA ALA A 50 20.08 17.47 6.07
C ALA A 50 20.16 16.77 7.44
N VAL A 51 19.95 15.46 7.50
CA VAL A 51 19.73 14.76 8.78
C VAL A 51 21.05 14.46 9.50
N PHE A 52 21.99 13.79 8.84
CA PHE A 52 23.21 13.32 9.50
C PHE A 52 24.24 14.40 9.83
N PRO A 53 24.45 15.43 9.00
CA PRO A 53 25.31 16.55 9.38
C PRO A 53 24.81 17.29 10.63
N ALA A 54 23.48 17.38 10.81
CA ALA A 54 22.88 17.98 11.99
C ALA A 54 22.96 17.07 13.22
N ALA A 55 22.73 15.76 13.06
CA ALA A 55 22.70 14.81 14.16
C ALA A 55 24.09 14.38 14.67
N ALA A 56 25.08 14.28 13.77
CA ALA A 56 26.43 13.82 14.08
C ALA A 56 27.47 14.67 13.31
N PRO A 57 27.69 15.93 13.73
CA PRO A 57 28.56 16.86 13.01
C PRO A 57 30.02 16.41 12.99
N GLY A 58 30.78 16.94 12.03
CA GLY A 58 32.23 16.71 11.92
C GLY A 58 32.65 15.45 11.16
N ARG A 59 31.71 14.75 10.49
CA ARG A 59 32.04 13.63 9.60
C ARG A 59 32.26 14.07 8.16
N GLY A 60 33.02 13.26 7.43
CA GLY A 60 33.28 13.48 6.01
C GLY A 60 32.08 13.11 5.14
N LEU A 61 32.00 13.71 3.95
CA LEU A 61 30.92 13.51 2.98
C LEU A 61 30.64 12.03 2.70
N VAL A 62 31.69 11.22 2.51
CA VAL A 62 31.56 9.77 2.23
C VAL A 62 30.82 9.05 3.35
N ALA A 63 31.05 9.42 4.61
CA ALA A 63 30.39 8.80 5.75
C ALA A 63 28.89 9.13 5.77
N TYR A 64 28.53 10.39 5.51
CA TYR A 64 27.12 10.80 5.43
C TYR A 64 26.40 10.14 4.26
N VAL A 65 27.02 10.08 3.07
CA VAL A 65 26.42 9.42 1.90
C VAL A 65 26.25 7.93 2.13
N ALA A 66 27.26 7.24 2.64
CA ALA A 66 27.18 5.81 2.93
C ALA A 66 26.08 5.50 3.97
N THR A 67 26.03 6.27 5.06
CA THR A 67 24.98 6.12 6.08
C THR A 67 23.61 6.49 5.53
N GLY A 68 23.53 7.50 4.66
CA GLY A 68 22.31 7.92 3.94
C GLY A 68 21.71 6.79 3.12
N ILE A 69 22.54 6.08 2.36
CA ILE A 69 22.12 4.90 1.59
C ILE A 69 21.60 3.80 2.52
N VAL A 70 22.26 3.54 3.65
CA VAL A 70 21.80 2.55 4.63
C VAL A 70 20.44 2.94 5.22
N ALA A 71 20.28 4.21 5.62
CA ALA A 71 19.01 4.71 6.17
C ALA A 71 17.88 4.69 5.14
N ALA A 72 18.16 5.03 3.87
CA ALA A 72 17.21 4.90 2.77
C ALA A 72 16.79 3.43 2.56
N GLY A 73 17.73 2.48 2.62
CA GLY A 73 17.41 1.05 2.61
C GLY A 73 16.51 0.63 3.78
N GLY A 74 16.76 1.18 4.98
CA GLY A 74 15.91 0.98 6.15
C GLY A 74 14.50 1.56 5.99
N LEU A 75 14.37 2.73 5.35
CA LEU A 75 13.07 3.30 4.98
C LEU A 75 12.30 2.37 4.02
N ILE A 76 12.91 1.90 2.93
CA ILE A 76 12.25 0.99 2.00
C ILE A 76 11.87 -0.33 2.67
N THR A 77 12.74 -0.84 3.55
CA THR A 77 12.43 -2.02 4.35
C THR A 77 11.23 -1.77 5.26
N SER A 78 11.14 -0.58 5.87
CA SER A 78 10.00 -0.18 6.71
C SER A 78 8.70 -0.12 5.91
N LEU A 79 8.72 0.40 4.68
CA LEU A 79 7.57 0.41 3.77
C LEU A 79 7.17 -1.02 3.36
N VAL A 80 8.13 -1.91 3.11
CA VAL A 80 7.81 -3.33 2.85
C VAL A 80 7.18 -3.99 4.07
N LEU A 81 7.72 -3.73 5.27
CA LEU A 81 7.19 -4.31 6.51
C LEU A 81 5.78 -3.79 6.84
N HIS A 82 5.49 -2.52 6.52
CA HIS A 82 4.14 -1.95 6.55
C HIS A 82 3.17 -2.79 5.70
N GLU A 83 3.51 -3.02 4.43
CA GLU A 83 2.70 -3.81 3.51
C GLU A 83 2.59 -5.28 3.92
N VAL A 84 3.66 -5.85 4.46
CA VAL A 84 3.63 -7.20 5.04
C VAL A 84 2.66 -7.24 6.23
N GLY A 85 2.57 -6.19 7.04
CA GLY A 85 1.57 -6.05 8.09
C GLY A 85 0.15 -6.20 7.56
N HIS A 86 -0.21 -5.44 6.52
CA HIS A 86 -1.49 -5.60 5.83
C HIS A 86 -1.68 -7.01 5.31
N ALA A 87 -0.67 -7.60 4.67
CA ALA A 87 -0.79 -8.92 4.09
C ALA A 87 -0.98 -10.04 5.14
N ILE A 88 -0.36 -9.91 6.32
CA ILE A 88 -0.53 -10.82 7.46
C ILE A 88 -1.96 -10.74 7.96
N VAL A 89 -2.44 -9.54 8.31
CA VAL A 89 -3.80 -9.36 8.82
C VAL A 89 -4.84 -9.74 7.75
N GLY A 90 -4.60 -9.37 6.50
CA GLY A 90 -5.41 -9.75 5.35
C GLY A 90 -5.62 -11.26 5.27
N ARG A 91 -4.55 -12.07 5.42
CA ARG A 91 -4.68 -13.52 5.47
C ARG A 91 -5.50 -14.00 6.67
N TRP A 92 -5.30 -13.41 7.85
CA TRP A 92 -6.06 -13.78 9.04
C TRP A 92 -7.56 -13.52 8.90
N ILE A 93 -7.96 -12.48 8.16
CA ILE A 93 -9.37 -12.18 7.85
C ILE A 93 -9.87 -12.87 6.58
N GLY A 94 -9.08 -13.78 5.99
CA GLY A 94 -9.46 -14.62 4.86
C GLY A 94 -9.31 -13.99 3.47
N LEU A 95 -8.51 -12.92 3.34
CA LEU A 95 -8.10 -12.34 2.06
C LEU A 95 -6.82 -13.00 1.54
N THR A 96 -6.66 -13.03 0.21
CA THR A 96 -5.47 -13.59 -0.44
C THR A 96 -4.61 -12.45 -1.00
N PRO A 97 -3.47 -12.09 -0.38
CA PRO A 97 -2.55 -11.11 -0.94
C PRO A 97 -1.87 -11.71 -2.19
N ARG A 98 -2.02 -11.02 -3.32
CA ARG A 98 -1.46 -11.42 -4.63
C ARG A 98 0.00 -11.01 -4.77
N HIS A 99 0.28 -9.74 -4.49
CA HIS A 99 1.63 -9.16 -4.51
C HIS A 99 1.65 -7.84 -3.74
N ILE A 100 2.86 -7.38 -3.40
CA ILE A 100 3.13 -6.04 -2.90
C ILE A 100 3.74 -5.24 -4.05
N SER A 101 3.14 -4.11 -4.42
CA SER A 101 3.74 -3.16 -5.36
C SER A 101 4.45 -2.06 -4.58
N LEU A 102 5.67 -1.72 -4.95
CA LEU A 102 6.38 -0.57 -4.40
C LEU A 102 6.58 0.49 -5.48
N SER A 103 6.48 1.76 -5.11
CA SER A 103 6.68 2.92 -5.99
C SER A 103 7.32 4.07 -5.21
N LEU A 104 7.56 5.20 -5.89
CA LEU A 104 7.98 6.45 -5.24
C LEU A 104 7.04 6.92 -4.13
N PHE A 105 5.74 6.65 -4.27
CA PHE A 105 4.71 7.14 -3.37
C PHE A 105 4.39 6.18 -2.22
N GLY A 106 5.14 5.07 -2.09
CA GLY A 106 4.93 4.06 -1.06
C GLY A 106 4.66 2.67 -1.62
N GLY A 107 4.15 1.80 -0.75
CA GLY A 107 3.73 0.44 -1.07
C GLY A 107 2.22 0.32 -1.21
N VAL A 108 1.76 -0.73 -1.91
CA VAL A 108 0.36 -1.18 -1.87
C VAL A 108 0.33 -2.71 -1.92
N THR A 109 -0.34 -3.30 -0.95
CA THR A 109 -0.67 -4.73 -0.94
C THR A 109 -1.93 -4.99 -1.75
N VAL A 110 -1.80 -5.76 -2.84
CA VAL A 110 -2.92 -6.08 -3.72
C VAL A 110 -3.59 -7.37 -3.24
N PHE A 111 -4.85 -7.27 -2.85
CA PHE A 111 -5.69 -8.42 -2.47
C PHE A 111 -6.57 -8.92 -3.62
N ASP A 112 -7.11 -10.12 -3.48
CA ASP A 112 -8.05 -10.73 -4.42
C ASP A 112 -9.46 -10.14 -4.36
N ARG A 113 -9.84 -9.57 -3.22
CA ARG A 113 -11.14 -8.94 -2.97
C ARG A 113 -11.04 -7.94 -1.82
N GLU A 114 -12.10 -7.14 -1.63
CA GLU A 114 -12.23 -6.26 -0.47
C GLU A 114 -12.63 -7.02 0.81
N PRO A 115 -12.36 -6.43 2.00
CA PRO A 115 -12.87 -6.93 3.28
C PRO A 115 -14.40 -7.05 3.30
N GLY A 116 -14.93 -8.11 3.93
CA GLY A 116 -16.36 -8.39 3.93
C GLY A 116 -17.16 -7.61 4.99
N THR A 117 -16.49 -7.09 6.02
CA THR A 117 -17.13 -6.31 7.09
C THR A 117 -16.35 -5.05 7.42
N PRO A 118 -17.00 -4.02 7.99
CA PRO A 118 -16.32 -2.81 8.46
C PRO A 118 -15.23 -3.08 9.50
N GLY A 119 -15.44 -4.06 10.40
CA GLY A 119 -14.43 -4.47 11.38
C GLY A 119 -13.20 -5.06 10.72
N GLN A 120 -13.38 -5.90 9.69
CA GLN A 120 -12.27 -6.43 8.88
C GLN A 120 -11.52 -5.32 8.12
N ALA A 121 -12.26 -4.34 7.57
CA ALA A 121 -11.64 -3.20 6.89
C ALA A 121 -10.81 -2.32 7.83
N CYS A 122 -11.30 -2.06 9.04
CA CYS A 122 -10.57 -1.31 10.06
C CYS A 122 -9.32 -2.07 10.53
N ALA A 123 -9.45 -3.37 10.83
CA ALA A 123 -8.32 -4.20 11.22
C ALA A 123 -7.24 -4.26 10.12
N LEU A 124 -7.65 -4.42 8.87
CA LEU A 124 -6.73 -4.41 7.73
C LEU A 124 -6.02 -3.06 7.61
N ALA A 125 -6.74 -1.95 7.69
CA ALA A 125 -6.17 -0.61 7.58
C ALA A 125 -5.15 -0.32 8.70
N LEU A 126 -5.43 -0.69 9.95
CA LEU A 126 -4.52 -0.43 11.05
C LEU A 126 -3.28 -1.35 11.09
N ALA A 127 -3.24 -2.39 10.25
CA ALA A 127 -2.17 -3.38 10.27
C ALA A 127 -0.80 -2.80 9.89
N GLY A 128 -0.73 -1.98 8.84
CA GLY A 128 0.49 -1.29 8.41
C GLY A 128 1.03 -0.34 9.48
N PRO A 129 0.22 0.60 10.01
CA PRO A 129 0.63 1.49 11.10
C PRO A 129 1.14 0.73 12.33
N VAL A 130 0.49 -0.37 12.71
CA VAL A 130 0.98 -1.23 13.81
C VAL A 130 2.35 -1.85 13.48
N ALA A 131 2.55 -2.32 12.24
CA ALA A 131 3.85 -2.85 11.82
C ALA A 131 4.96 -1.80 11.91
N ASN A 132 4.71 -0.56 11.48
CA ASN A 132 5.67 0.53 11.64
C ASN A 132 5.94 0.89 13.10
N LEU A 133 4.93 0.90 13.96
CA LEU A 133 5.15 1.10 15.40
C LEU A 133 6.08 0.02 16.00
N LEU A 134 5.90 -1.24 15.60
CA LEU A 134 6.80 -2.32 16.03
C LEU A 134 8.23 -2.11 15.52
N VAL A 135 8.39 -1.70 14.25
CA VAL A 135 9.71 -1.35 13.69
C VAL A 135 10.34 -0.18 14.45
N ALA A 136 9.56 0.86 14.79
CA ALA A 136 10.02 2.00 15.57
C ALA A 136 10.50 1.58 16.96
N VAL A 137 9.79 0.68 17.64
CA VAL A 137 10.20 0.14 18.95
C VAL A 137 11.52 -0.63 18.82
N VAL A 138 11.64 -1.52 17.84
CA VAL A 138 12.87 -2.30 17.63
C VAL A 138 14.05 -1.38 17.30
N ALA A 139 13.86 -0.43 16.39
CA ALA A 139 14.90 0.55 16.05
C ALA A 139 15.27 1.44 17.24
N GLY A 140 14.31 1.77 18.11
CA GLY A 140 14.54 2.52 19.34
C GLY A 140 15.40 1.74 20.33
N ILE A 141 15.14 0.45 20.50
CA ILE A 141 16.00 -0.44 21.32
C ILE A 141 17.41 -0.48 20.74
N VAL A 142 17.56 -0.65 19.42
CA VAL A 142 18.87 -0.64 18.76
C VAL A 142 19.60 0.69 18.98
N HIS A 143 18.90 1.82 18.86
CA HIS A 143 19.46 3.14 19.12
C HIS A 143 19.98 3.26 20.56
N VAL A 144 19.18 2.86 21.56
CA VAL A 144 19.60 2.90 22.97
C VAL A 144 20.82 2.03 23.22
N VAL A 145 20.85 0.81 22.67
CA VAL A 145 22.00 -0.10 22.80
C VAL A 145 23.26 0.50 22.17
N LEU A 146 23.16 1.14 21.01
CA LEU A 146 24.30 1.79 20.36
C LEU A 146 24.85 2.95 21.19
N VAL A 147 23.96 3.77 21.77
CA VAL A 147 24.35 4.88 22.65
C VAL A 147 25.03 4.38 23.92
N ASP A 148 24.45 3.38 24.59
CA ASP A 148 24.98 2.80 25.82
C ASP A 148 26.33 2.11 25.61
N ALA A 149 26.51 1.45 24.47
CA ALA A 149 27.77 0.83 24.07
C ALA A 149 28.86 1.85 23.67
N GLY A 150 28.57 3.15 23.67
CA GLY A 150 29.50 4.18 23.20
C GLY A 150 29.85 4.06 21.72
N ALA A 151 28.93 3.53 20.91
CA ALA A 151 29.13 3.37 19.49
C ALA A 151 29.24 4.74 18.79
N ASP A 152 29.65 4.70 17.52
CA ASP A 152 29.71 5.88 16.67
C ASP A 152 28.36 6.66 16.67
N PRO A 153 28.33 7.96 17.03
CA PRO A 153 27.14 8.80 16.98
C PRO A 153 26.40 8.78 15.64
N LEU A 154 27.10 8.60 14.51
CA LEU A 154 26.50 8.51 13.19
C LEU A 154 25.68 7.21 13.04
N ALA A 155 26.16 6.10 13.61
CA ALA A 155 25.41 4.84 13.63
C ALA A 155 24.18 4.94 14.53
N ALA A 156 24.32 5.56 15.70
CA ALA A 156 23.19 5.83 16.60
C ALA A 156 22.14 6.74 15.92
N ALA A 157 22.58 7.77 15.19
CA ALA A 157 21.71 8.66 14.42
C ALA A 157 20.97 7.92 13.29
N ALA A 158 21.61 6.95 12.63
CA ALA A 158 20.96 6.12 11.62
C ALA A 158 19.81 5.30 12.23
N ALA A 159 20.05 4.66 13.39
CA ALA A 159 19.00 3.93 14.09
C ALA A 159 17.85 4.85 14.55
N ALA A 160 18.17 6.02 15.12
CA ALA A 160 17.18 7.03 15.49
C ALA A 160 16.35 7.51 14.29
N SER A 161 16.98 7.65 13.12
CA SER A 161 16.27 8.02 11.88
C SER A 161 15.20 6.99 11.52
N ILE A 162 15.48 5.68 11.66
CA ILE A 162 14.47 4.63 11.43
C ILE A 162 13.30 4.76 12.41
N VAL A 163 13.53 5.13 13.67
CA VAL A 163 12.45 5.42 14.62
C VAL A 163 11.58 6.57 14.13
N VAL A 164 12.20 7.72 13.87
CA VAL A 164 11.50 8.95 13.47
C VAL A 164 10.69 8.73 12.20
N ILE A 165 11.28 8.06 11.20
CA ILE A 165 10.61 7.72 9.94
C ILE A 165 9.39 6.84 10.19
N ASN A 166 9.53 5.77 10.98
CA ASN A 166 8.42 4.84 11.19
C ASN A 166 7.27 5.48 12.00
N LEU A 167 7.61 6.33 12.97
CA LEU A 167 6.62 7.14 13.66
C LEU A 167 5.95 8.14 12.70
N GLY A 168 6.72 8.80 11.83
CA GLY A 168 6.21 9.70 10.80
C GLY A 168 5.26 9.01 9.82
N ILE A 169 5.65 7.84 9.28
CA ILE A 169 4.82 7.01 8.40
C ILE A 169 3.54 6.60 9.11
N THR A 170 3.63 6.19 10.38
CA THR A 170 2.46 5.83 11.20
C THR A 170 1.52 7.03 11.36
N LEU A 171 2.05 8.18 11.76
CA LEU A 171 1.24 9.38 12.00
C LEU A 171 0.54 9.85 10.73
N VAL A 172 1.27 9.91 9.60
CA VAL A 172 0.67 10.26 8.31
C VAL A 172 -0.38 9.24 7.93
N ASN A 173 -0.08 7.94 8.00
CA ASN A 173 -1.06 6.91 7.63
C ASN A 173 -2.27 6.85 8.55
N LEU A 174 -2.20 7.33 9.80
CA LEU A 174 -3.37 7.39 10.68
C LEU A 174 -4.26 8.64 10.46
N ILE A 175 -3.87 9.56 9.57
CA ILE A 175 -4.74 10.70 9.20
C ILE A 175 -6.02 10.14 8.57
N PRO A 176 -7.22 10.60 8.96
CA PRO A 176 -8.51 10.12 8.45
C PRO A 176 -8.82 10.67 7.04
N ALA A 177 -7.90 10.45 6.10
CA ALA A 177 -7.89 10.98 4.75
C ALA A 177 -7.63 9.84 3.76
N LEU A 178 -8.48 9.63 2.77
CA LEU A 178 -8.15 8.69 1.70
C LEU A 178 -7.04 9.31 0.80
N PRO A 179 -6.10 8.50 0.30
CA PRO A 179 -6.03 7.02 0.32
C PRO A 179 -5.29 6.40 1.53
N LEU A 180 -5.00 7.17 2.58
CA LEU A 180 -4.23 6.70 3.72
C LEU A 180 -5.04 5.68 4.53
N ASP A 181 -4.34 4.82 5.27
CA ASP A 181 -4.96 3.76 6.09
C ASP A 181 -6.02 4.28 7.07
N GLY A 182 -5.73 5.39 7.73
CA GLY A 182 -6.63 6.08 8.65
C GLY A 182 -7.89 6.54 7.94
N GLY A 183 -7.80 6.92 6.66
CA GLY A 183 -8.95 7.18 5.81
C GLY A 183 -9.80 5.93 5.56
N HIS A 184 -9.17 4.78 5.29
CA HIS A 184 -9.87 3.50 5.15
C HIS A 184 -10.54 3.05 6.46
N ALA A 185 -9.85 3.19 7.59
CA ALA A 185 -10.39 2.90 8.92
C ALA A 185 -11.54 3.86 9.27
N ALA A 186 -11.37 5.16 9.06
CA ALA A 186 -12.40 6.17 9.29
C ALA A 186 -13.64 5.93 8.41
N ARG A 187 -13.45 5.60 7.13
CA ARG A 187 -14.54 5.22 6.21
C ARG A 187 -15.33 4.03 6.73
N ALA A 188 -14.64 2.99 7.23
CA ALA A 188 -15.28 1.81 7.78
C ALA A 188 -16.11 2.14 9.04
N VAL A 189 -15.54 2.92 9.97
CA VAL A 189 -16.22 3.33 11.21
C VAL A 189 -17.40 4.25 10.93
N LEU A 190 -17.19 5.33 10.17
CA LEU A 190 -18.24 6.28 9.81
C LEU A 190 -19.35 5.63 8.99
N GLY A 191 -19.03 4.67 8.12
CA GLY A 191 -20.02 3.94 7.36
C GLY A 191 -21.03 3.18 8.25
N VAL A 192 -20.55 2.62 9.36
CA VAL A 192 -21.40 1.97 10.37
C VAL A 192 -22.18 2.99 11.18
N VAL A 193 -21.51 4.03 11.69
CA VAL A 193 -22.12 5.05 12.55
C VAL A 193 -23.22 5.82 11.81
N LEU A 194 -22.96 6.24 10.58
CA LEU A 194 -23.89 7.00 9.75
C LEU A 194 -24.93 6.12 9.04
N ARG A 195 -24.73 4.80 9.00
CA ARG A 195 -25.48 3.85 8.17
C ARG A 195 -25.51 4.25 6.67
N ARG A 196 -24.49 4.97 6.24
CA ARG A 196 -24.36 5.60 4.91
C ARG A 196 -22.91 5.50 4.43
N PRO A 197 -22.50 4.33 3.90
CA PRO A 197 -21.12 4.10 3.47
C PRO A 197 -20.69 5.00 2.30
N ASP A 198 -21.66 5.43 1.49
CA ASP A 198 -21.49 6.43 0.43
C ASP A 198 -21.02 7.78 0.97
N ILE A 199 -21.69 8.27 2.02
CA ILE A 199 -21.34 9.55 2.67
C ILE A 199 -20.00 9.43 3.39
N ALA A 200 -19.76 8.32 4.10
CA ALA A 200 -18.51 8.09 4.81
C ALA A 200 -17.30 8.12 3.86
N GLY A 201 -17.42 7.52 2.66
CA GLY A 201 -16.40 7.60 1.62
C GLY A 201 -16.18 9.03 1.14
N ALA A 202 -17.26 9.75 0.81
CA ALA A 202 -17.18 11.13 0.33
C ALA A 202 -16.51 12.09 1.33
N ILE A 203 -16.74 11.89 2.64
CA ILE A 203 -16.08 12.65 3.70
C ILE A 203 -14.58 12.34 3.73
N ALA A 204 -14.19 11.07 3.79
CA ALA A 204 -12.78 10.67 3.84
C ALA A 204 -12.01 11.13 2.58
N ASP A 205 -12.65 11.10 1.40
CA ASP A 205 -12.10 11.63 0.15
C ASP A 205 -11.95 13.16 0.20
N ALA A 206 -12.92 13.88 0.78
CA ALA A 206 -12.84 15.33 0.91
C ALA A 206 -11.70 15.76 1.83
N ILE A 207 -11.51 15.06 2.95
CA ILE A 207 -10.38 15.28 3.86
C ILE A 207 -9.05 14.97 3.14
N GLY A 208 -9.00 13.90 2.35
CA GLY A 208 -7.85 13.58 1.49
C GLY A 208 -7.48 14.70 0.52
N ARG A 209 -8.46 15.24 -0.22
CA ARG A 209 -8.22 16.38 -1.12
C ARG A 209 -7.73 17.62 -0.37
N ALA A 210 -8.31 17.93 0.78
CA ALA A 210 -7.88 19.06 1.59
C ALA A 210 -6.42 18.88 2.04
N LEU A 211 -6.07 17.69 2.54
CA LEU A 211 -4.70 17.33 2.92
C LEU A 211 -3.72 17.48 1.75
N GLY A 212 -4.09 16.97 0.57
CA GLY A 212 -3.26 17.09 -0.64
C GLY A 212 -2.95 18.55 -0.98
N TRP A 213 -3.96 19.42 -0.97
CA TRP A 213 -3.76 20.86 -1.20
C TRP A 213 -2.95 21.54 -0.10
N THR A 214 -3.15 21.16 1.16
CA THR A 214 -2.32 21.65 2.27
C THR A 214 -0.85 21.29 2.05
N MET A 215 -0.56 20.06 1.62
CA MET A 215 0.82 19.63 1.33
C MET A 215 1.44 20.38 0.14
N VAL A 216 0.66 20.69 -0.89
CA VAL A 216 1.11 21.59 -1.97
C VAL A 216 1.43 22.98 -1.43
N GLY A 217 0.60 23.54 -0.54
CA GLY A 217 0.87 24.81 0.11
C GLY A 217 2.15 24.79 0.95
N VAL A 218 2.37 23.74 1.73
CA VAL A 218 3.61 23.51 2.50
C VAL A 218 4.81 23.43 1.56
N ALA A 219 4.70 22.73 0.44
CA ALA A 219 5.77 22.64 -0.54
C ALA A 219 6.19 24.01 -1.11
N VAL A 220 5.21 24.87 -1.41
CA VAL A 220 5.45 26.25 -1.90
C VAL A 220 6.14 27.10 -0.84
N LEU A 221 5.66 27.04 0.41
CA LEU A 221 6.25 27.79 1.52
C LEU A 221 7.68 27.33 1.83
N ALA A 222 7.92 26.00 1.87
CA ALA A 222 9.25 25.44 2.10
C ALA A 222 10.23 25.74 0.96
N SER A 223 9.74 25.82 -0.28
CA SER A 223 10.56 26.25 -1.43
C SER A 223 11.08 27.68 -1.24
N ALA A 224 10.30 28.56 -0.60
CA ALA A 224 10.70 29.93 -0.30
C ALA A 224 11.68 30.03 0.88
N SER A 225 11.70 29.06 1.80
CA SER A 225 12.62 29.04 2.94
C SER A 225 14.00 28.43 2.62
N GLY A 226 14.18 27.88 1.42
CA GLY A 226 15.41 27.19 1.00
C GLY A 226 15.53 25.75 1.51
N ASP A 227 14.50 25.21 2.16
CA ASP A 227 14.49 23.81 2.60
C ASP A 227 13.97 22.91 1.48
N ALA A 228 14.91 22.51 0.61
CA ALA A 228 14.61 21.70 -0.56
C ALA A 228 14.05 20.32 -0.21
N ALA A 229 14.49 19.72 0.91
CA ALA A 229 14.02 18.40 1.32
C ALA A 229 12.53 18.44 1.70
N ILE A 230 12.13 19.37 2.57
CA ILE A 230 10.73 19.52 2.96
C ILE A 230 9.88 19.89 1.74
N ALA A 231 10.35 20.81 0.90
CA ALA A 231 9.63 21.22 -0.30
C ALA A 231 9.32 20.05 -1.23
N VAL A 232 10.33 19.22 -1.54
CA VAL A 232 10.18 18.08 -2.45
C VAL A 232 9.27 17.02 -1.84
N TRP A 233 9.48 16.63 -0.58
CA TRP A 233 8.64 15.60 0.05
C TRP A 233 7.19 16.05 0.22
N ALA A 234 6.95 17.31 0.60
CA ALA A 234 5.59 17.86 0.68
C ALA A 234 4.91 17.87 -0.70
N ALA A 235 5.63 18.22 -1.78
CA ALA A 235 5.10 18.17 -3.13
C ALA A 235 4.76 16.73 -3.55
N LEU A 236 5.66 15.76 -3.28
CA LEU A 236 5.44 14.35 -3.62
C LEU A 236 4.26 13.75 -2.85
N ILE A 237 4.15 14.01 -1.54
CA ILE A 237 3.03 13.55 -0.72
C ILE A 237 1.73 14.20 -1.18
N GLY A 238 1.73 15.53 -1.41
CA GLY A 238 0.56 16.25 -1.91
C GLY A 238 0.08 15.71 -3.25
N PHE A 239 1.01 15.45 -4.18
CA PHE A 239 0.70 14.83 -5.47
C PHE A 239 0.19 13.39 -5.30
N ALA A 240 0.81 12.58 -4.44
CA ALA A 240 0.40 11.19 -4.19
C ALA A 240 -1.04 11.10 -3.68
N VAL A 241 -1.36 11.91 -2.66
CA VAL A 241 -2.70 11.98 -2.07
C VAL A 241 -3.73 12.46 -3.11
N HIS A 242 -3.32 13.31 -4.05
CA HIS A 242 -4.20 13.81 -5.12
C HIS A 242 -4.38 12.80 -6.28
N ASP A 243 -3.32 12.17 -6.76
CA ASP A 243 -3.32 11.28 -7.95
C ASP A 243 -3.93 9.90 -7.67
N HIS A 244 -3.96 9.45 -6.40
CA HIS A 244 -4.53 8.14 -6.06
C HIS A 244 -6.03 8.00 -6.39
N MET A 245 -6.73 9.12 -6.62
CA MET A 245 -8.12 9.15 -7.10
C MET A 245 -8.30 8.58 -8.53
N GLN A 246 -7.23 8.34 -9.30
CA GLN A 246 -7.32 7.88 -10.69
C GLN A 246 -6.89 6.42 -10.91
N ARG A 247 -6.21 5.76 -9.94
CA ARG A 247 -5.49 4.49 -10.20
C ARG A 247 -6.06 3.22 -9.57
N VAL A 248 -7.06 3.31 -8.68
CA VAL A 248 -7.71 2.13 -8.06
C VAL A 248 -8.99 1.70 -8.78
N VAL A 249 -9.28 2.25 -9.97
CA VAL A 249 -10.31 1.70 -10.86
C VAL A 249 -9.72 1.43 -12.24
N PRO A 250 -9.38 0.16 -12.50
CA PRO A 250 -9.87 -0.42 -13.73
C PRO A 250 -10.44 -1.80 -13.44
N MET A 251 -11.79 -1.94 -13.49
CA MET A 251 -12.47 -3.10 -14.14
C MET A 251 -13.99 -3.25 -13.92
N THR A 252 -14.71 -2.35 -13.24
CA THR A 252 -16.18 -2.51 -13.09
C THR A 252 -17.04 -1.56 -13.93
N ARG A 253 -16.45 -0.69 -14.76
CA ARG A 253 -17.22 0.19 -15.67
C ARG A 253 -17.31 -0.23 -17.13
N SER A 254 -16.64 -1.32 -17.56
CA SER A 254 -16.76 -1.81 -18.95
C SER A 254 -17.81 -2.91 -19.17
N MET A 255 -18.43 -3.45 -18.11
CA MET A 255 -19.43 -4.52 -18.23
C MET A 255 -20.89 -4.08 -18.09
N SER A 256 -21.18 -2.80 -17.81
CA SER A 256 -22.57 -2.29 -17.77
C SER A 256 -23.03 -1.59 -19.06
N ARG A 257 -22.20 -1.61 -20.12
CA ARG A 257 -22.53 -1.05 -21.45
C ARG A 257 -22.32 -2.04 -22.59
N ALA A 258 -22.44 -3.34 -22.34
CA ALA A 258 -22.81 -4.23 -23.43
C ALA A 258 -24.28 -3.95 -23.77
N PRO A 259 -24.63 -3.60 -25.02
CA PRO A 259 -26.03 -3.59 -25.43
C PRO A 259 -26.57 -4.98 -25.16
N LEU A 260 -27.66 -5.09 -24.40
CA LEU A 260 -28.46 -6.30 -24.36
C LEU A 260 -28.85 -6.60 -25.81
N ALA A 261 -28.17 -7.57 -26.43
CA ALA A 261 -28.59 -8.12 -27.70
C ALA A 261 -30.06 -8.56 -27.55
N PRO A 262 -30.93 -8.29 -28.53
CA PRO A 262 -32.32 -8.67 -28.41
C PRO A 262 -32.37 -10.19 -28.29
N VAL A 263 -32.86 -10.66 -27.15
CA VAL A 263 -33.24 -12.06 -26.96
C VAL A 263 -34.34 -12.32 -28.00
N LEU A 264 -33.94 -12.89 -29.14
CA LEU A 264 -34.87 -13.42 -30.12
C LEU A 264 -35.70 -14.49 -29.40
N ARG A 265 -36.97 -14.18 -29.16
CA ARG A 265 -37.96 -15.14 -28.70
C ARG A 265 -37.96 -16.32 -29.67
N ARG A 266 -37.93 -17.54 -29.11
CA ARG A 266 -37.96 -18.81 -29.85
C ARG A 266 -39.25 -19.05 -30.66
N ASP A 267 -40.17 -18.09 -30.71
CA ASP A 267 -41.48 -18.24 -31.35
C ASP A 267 -41.54 -17.74 -32.81
N ASP A 268 -40.56 -16.95 -33.28
CA ASP A 268 -40.56 -16.43 -34.67
C ASP A 268 -39.95 -17.40 -35.70
N ALA A 269 -39.22 -18.43 -35.26
CA ALA A 269 -38.65 -19.45 -36.14
C ALA A 269 -39.70 -20.39 -36.76
N ARG A 270 -40.95 -20.38 -36.28
CA ARG A 270 -42.03 -21.22 -36.81
C ARG A 270 -42.94 -20.53 -37.83
N ARG A 271 -42.83 -19.20 -38.02
CA ARG A 271 -43.65 -18.46 -39.00
C ARG A 271 -43.04 -18.37 -40.40
N VAL A 272 -41.75 -18.64 -40.56
CA VAL A 272 -41.06 -18.58 -41.87
C VAL A 272 -41.06 -19.93 -42.61
N ALA A 273 -41.28 -21.05 -41.90
CA ALA A 273 -41.25 -22.41 -42.47
C ALA A 273 -42.61 -22.95 -42.97
N ARG A 274 -43.67 -22.11 -43.05
CA ARG A 274 -44.97 -22.50 -43.62
C ARG A 274 -45.48 -21.43 -44.59
N ARG A 275 -44.80 -21.29 -45.73
CA ARG A 275 -45.44 -20.81 -46.96
C ARG A 275 -45.58 -21.99 -47.91
N PRO A 276 -46.80 -22.39 -48.31
CA PRO A 276 -46.97 -23.34 -49.40
C PRO A 276 -46.76 -22.62 -50.72
N ALA A 277 -45.95 -23.21 -51.60
CA ALA A 277 -45.93 -22.89 -53.02
C ALA A 277 -46.07 -24.23 -53.76
N ALA A 278 -47.23 -24.40 -54.42
CA ALA A 278 -47.63 -25.48 -55.33
C ALA A 278 -47.54 -26.93 -54.80
#